data_AF-A0A5C8NKS3-F1
#
_entry.id   AF-A0A5C8NKS3-F1
#
_cell.length_a   1.000
_cell.length_b   1.000
_cell.length_c   1.000
_cell.angle_alpha   90.00
_cell.angle_beta   90.00
_cell.angle_gamma   90.00
#
_symmetry.space_group_name_H-M   'P 1'
#
loop_
_entity.id
_entity.type
_entity.pdbx_description
1 polymer ?
#
loop_
_entity_poly.entity_id
_entity_poly.type
_entity_poly.pdbx_seq_one_letter_code
_entity_poly.pdbx_strand_id
1 'polypeptide(L)'
;MNDQTPETRHTAGAFDIRVIIGALLGVFGLILLGMGLFNASDAELDKADGLNINLWSGIGLVAAGVAFVVWARLRPIVVPSDPAS
;
A
#
# COMPACT_ATOMS: atom_id res chain seq x y z
N MET A 1 -31.94 34.44 -12.15
CA MET A 1 -31.32 33.30 -12.86
C MET A 1 -30.17 32.87 -11.97
N ASN A 2 -30.31 31.77 -11.23
CA ASN A 2 -29.23 31.29 -10.36
C ASN A 2 -28.30 30.43 -11.21
N ASP A 3 -27.18 30.99 -11.66
CA ASP A 3 -26.13 30.24 -12.33
C ASP A 3 -25.43 29.36 -11.29
N GLN A 4 -25.89 28.11 -11.18
CA GLN A 4 -25.14 27.07 -10.47
C GLN A 4 -24.16 26.47 -11.46
N THR A 5 -22.96 27.04 -11.54
CA THR A 5 -21.83 26.43 -12.24
C THR A 5 -21.52 25.09 -11.54
N PRO A 6 -21.44 23.97 -12.27
CA PRO A 6 -21.22 22.67 -11.65
C PRO A 6 -19.80 22.61 -11.06
N GLU A 7 -19.71 22.63 -9.73
CA GLU A 7 -18.49 22.36 -8.94
C GLU A 7 -17.83 21.07 -9.43
N THR A 8 -16.69 21.20 -10.14
CA THR A 8 -15.91 20.05 -10.60
C THR A 8 -15.09 19.49 -9.44
N ARG A 9 -15.70 18.58 -8.66
CA ARG A 9 -14.99 17.80 -7.63
C ARG A 9 -13.78 17.08 -8.23
N HIS A 10 -12.57 17.58 -7.95
CA HIS A 10 -11.34 16.88 -8.31
C HIS A 10 -10.91 15.97 -7.16
N THR A 11 -11.17 14.68 -7.29
CA THR A 11 -10.67 13.69 -6.33
C THR A 11 -9.14 13.65 -6.43
N ALA A 12 -8.41 14.01 -5.37
CA ALA A 12 -6.96 13.77 -5.27
C ALA A 12 -6.64 12.27 -5.08
N GLY A 13 -7.42 11.38 -5.71
CA GLY A 13 -7.54 9.97 -5.34
C GLY A 13 -6.32 9.11 -5.66
N ALA A 14 -5.47 9.56 -6.60
CA ALA A 14 -4.22 8.88 -6.94
C ALA A 14 -3.06 9.26 -5.99
N PHE A 15 -3.13 10.40 -5.30
CA PHE A 15 -2.09 10.92 -4.40
C PHE A 15 -2.40 10.68 -2.91
N ASP A 16 -3.30 9.74 -2.59
CA ASP A 16 -3.54 9.33 -1.21
C ASP A 16 -2.31 8.58 -0.66
N ILE A 17 -1.74 9.09 0.43
CA ILE A 17 -0.56 8.52 1.08
C ILE A 17 -0.75 7.04 1.44
N ARG A 18 -1.97 6.59 1.74
CA ARG A 18 -2.26 5.19 2.08
C ARG A 18 -2.09 4.28 0.88
N VAL A 19 -2.42 4.75 -0.33
CA VAL A 19 -2.20 3.98 -1.57
C VAL A 19 -0.72 3.89 -1.87
N ILE A 20 0.04 4.98 -1.68
CA ILE A 20 1.50 5.00 -1.87
C ILE A 20 2.19 4.06 -0.88
N ILE A 21 1.89 4.18 0.42
CA ILE A 21 2.41 3.28 1.47
C ILE A 21 2.03 1.83 1.15
N GLY A 22 0.76 1.58 0.81
CA GLY A 22 0.29 0.24 0.49
C GLY A 22 1.02 -0.39 -0.70
N ALA A 23 1.28 0.39 -1.75
CA ALA A 23 2.03 -0.05 -2.92
C ALA A 23 3.50 -0.33 -2.59
N LEU A 24 4.16 0.55 -1.83
CA LEU A 24 5.55 0.34 -1.40
C LEU A 24 5.68 -0.93 -0.55
N LEU A 25 4.84 -1.08 0.47
CA LEU A 25 4.81 -2.29 1.31
C LEU A 25 4.53 -3.54 0.48
N GLY A 26 3.58 -3.46 -0.47
CA GLY A 26 3.26 -4.58 -1.37
C GLY A 26 4.46 -5.00 -2.23
N VAL A 27 5.14 -4.05 -2.89
CA VAL A 27 6.31 -4.35 -3.73
C VAL A 27 7.44 -4.96 -2.92
N PHE A 28 7.81 -4.35 -1.78
CA PHE A 28 8.84 -4.92 -0.90
C PHE A 28 8.44 -6.28 -0.35
N GLY A 29 7.17 -6.45 0.04
CA GLY A 29 6.64 -7.72 0.50
C GLY A 29 6.75 -8.83 -0.54
N LEU A 30 6.42 -8.55 -1.80
CA LEU A 30 6.57 -9.50 -2.90
C LEU A 30 8.04 -9.87 -3.17
N ILE A 31 8.96 -8.91 -3.06
CA ILE A 31 10.40 -9.18 -3.16
C ILE A 31 10.84 -10.16 -2.06
N LEU A 32 10.45 -9.88 -0.80
CA LEU A 32 10.80 -10.74 0.33
C LEU A 32 10.14 -12.13 0.26
N LEU A 33 8.90 -12.22 -0.22
CA LEU A 33 8.26 -13.51 -0.51
C LEU A 33 9.05 -14.29 -1.57
N GLY A 34 9.48 -13.64 -2.65
CA GLY A 34 10.32 -14.27 -3.68
C GLY A 34 11.65 -14.76 -3.12
N MET A 35 12.34 -13.93 -2.33
CA MET A 35 13.58 -14.32 -1.64
C MET A 35 13.34 -15.50 -0.68
N GLY A 36 12.25 -15.46 0.09
CA GLY A 36 11.90 -16.54 1.01
C GLY A 36 11.54 -17.85 0.30
N LEU A 37 10.85 -17.79 -0.84
CA LEU A 37 10.40 -18.98 -1.56
C LEU A 37 11.50 -19.62 -2.43
N PHE A 38 12.35 -18.80 -3.06
CA PHE A 38 13.32 -19.27 -4.06
C PHE A 38 14.78 -19.21 -3.59
N ASN A 39 15.07 -18.51 -2.49
CA ASN A 39 16.42 -18.28 -2.01
C ASN A 39 16.53 -18.46 -0.48
N ALA A 40 15.89 -19.49 0.07
CA ALA A 40 16.05 -19.87 1.46
C ALA A 40 17.35 -20.68 1.64
N SER A 41 18.39 -20.04 2.17
CA SER A 41 19.65 -20.74 2.48
C SER A 41 19.70 -21.22 3.93
N ASP A 42 20.34 -22.37 4.16
CA ASP A 42 20.52 -22.92 5.53
C ASP A 42 21.24 -21.92 6.45
N ALA A 43 22.21 -21.18 5.92
CA ALA A 43 22.94 -20.16 6.66
C ALA A 43 22.08 -18.96 7.10
N GLU A 44 20.97 -18.67 6.40
CA GLU A 44 20.01 -17.66 6.82
C GLU A 44 19.00 -18.20 7.82
N LEU A 45 18.59 -19.46 7.65
CA LEU A 45 17.68 -20.14 8.58
C LEU A 45 18.33 -20.35 9.96
N ASP A 46 19.61 -20.75 10.00
CA ASP A 46 20.36 -20.96 11.24
C ASP A 46 20.48 -19.70 12.10
N LYS A 47 20.48 -18.51 11.47
CA LYS A 47 20.52 -17.22 12.19
C LYS A 47 19.20 -16.90 12.91
N ALA A 48 18.13 -17.58 12.53
CA ALA A 48 16.77 -17.32 12.97
C ALA A 48 16.06 -18.58 13.49
N ASP A 49 16.84 -19.54 14.03
CA ASP A 49 16.31 -20.77 14.63
C ASP A 49 15.43 -21.59 13.66
N GLY A 50 15.87 -21.69 12.41
CA GLY A 50 15.16 -22.40 11.35
C GLY A 50 14.01 -21.59 10.70
N LEU A 51 13.77 -20.34 11.13
CA LEU A 51 12.72 -19.51 10.56
C LEU A 51 13.18 -18.77 9.30
N ASN A 52 12.37 -18.84 8.26
CA ASN A 52 12.56 -18.05 7.05
C ASN A 52 12.07 -16.60 7.26
N ILE A 53 12.96 -15.73 7.74
CA ILE A 53 12.64 -14.34 8.05
C ILE A 53 12.17 -13.56 6.82
N ASN A 54 12.74 -13.81 5.64
CA ASN A 54 12.30 -13.17 4.40
C ASN A 54 10.84 -13.53 4.10
N LEU A 55 10.46 -14.80 4.22
CA LEU A 55 9.10 -15.24 3.96
C LEU A 55 8.08 -14.61 4.93
N TRP A 56 8.33 -14.71 6.24
CA TRP A 56 7.42 -14.16 7.26
C TRP A 56 7.31 -12.63 7.19
N SER A 57 8.44 -11.94 6.98
CA SER A 57 8.43 -10.49 6.80
C SER A 57 7.69 -10.08 5.54
N GLY A 58 7.88 -10.82 4.43
CA GLY A 58 7.16 -10.62 3.19
C GLY A 58 5.64 -10.78 3.35
N ILE A 59 5.19 -11.84 4.03
CA ILE A 59 3.77 -12.05 4.36
C ILE A 59 3.23 -10.85 5.15
N GLY A 60 3.95 -10.41 6.19
CA GLY A 60 3.54 -9.26 7.01
C GLY A 60 3.40 -7.97 6.20
N LEU A 61 4.38 -7.66 5.33
CA LEU A 61 4.35 -6.48 4.47
C LEU A 61 3.21 -6.53 3.46
N VAL A 62 2.96 -7.69 2.83
CA VAL A 62 1.83 -7.85 1.90
C VAL A 62 0.50 -7.67 2.62
N ALA A 63 0.33 -8.29 3.80
CA ALA A 63 -0.89 -8.16 4.59
C ALA A 63 -1.15 -6.69 4.99
N ALA A 64 -0.11 -5.99 5.46
CA ALA A 64 -0.20 -4.56 5.78
C ALA A 64 -0.52 -3.72 4.53
N GLY A 65 0.17 -3.96 3.41
CA GLY A 65 -0.05 -3.25 2.16
C GLY A 65 -1.50 -3.40 1.64
N VAL A 66 -2.04 -4.62 1.68
CA VAL A 66 -3.44 -4.89 1.35
C VAL A 66 -4.38 -4.15 2.30
N ALA A 67 -4.12 -4.17 3.60
CA ALA A 67 -4.94 -3.44 4.57
C ALA A 67 -4.98 -1.93 4.30
N PHE A 68 -3.85 -1.31 3.95
CA PHE A 68 -3.77 0.10 3.59
C PHE A 68 -4.58 0.43 2.33
N VAL A 69 -4.46 -0.39 1.28
CA VAL A 69 -5.21 -0.19 0.03
C VAL A 69 -6.71 -0.38 0.27
N VAL A 70 -7.10 -1.43 0.99
CA VAL A 70 -8.51 -1.67 1.37
C VAL A 70 -9.06 -0.49 2.17
N TRP A 71 -8.31 0.01 3.15
CA TRP A 71 -8.73 1.17 3.95
C TRP A 71 -8.88 2.44 3.10
N ALA A 72 -7.96 2.70 2.17
CA ALA A 72 -8.07 3.83 1.25
C ALA A 72 -9.32 3.73 0.36
N ARG A 73 -9.70 2.52 -0.07
CA ARG A 73 -10.93 2.29 -0.84
C ARG A 73 -12.20 2.42 -0.01
N LEU A 74 -12.18 1.94 1.24
CA LEU A 74 -13.32 2.05 2.15
C LEU A 74 -13.55 3.46 2.67
N ARG A 75 -12.51 4.30 2.75
CA ARG A 75 -12.60 5.70 3.20
C ARG A 75 -11.85 6.65 2.27
N PRO A 76 -12.40 6.97 1.08
CA PRO A 76 -11.76 7.88 0.14
C PRO A 76 -11.67 9.31 0.68
N ILE A 77 -10.54 9.99 0.48
CA ILE A 77 -10.39 11.42 0.79
C ILE A 77 -10.92 12.23 -0.38
N VAL A 78 -11.90 13.09 -0.11
CA VAL A 78 -12.48 14.02 -1.11
C VAL A 78 -11.89 15.40 -0.85
N VAL A 79 -11.19 15.96 -1.83
CA VAL A 79 -10.71 17.35 -1.79
C VAL A 79 -11.78 18.22 -2.43
N PRO A 80 -12.35 19.22 -1.73
CA PRO A 80 -13.24 20.20 -2.34
C PRO A 80 -12.48 21.03 -3.39
N SER A 81 -13.08 21.24 -4.55
CA SER A 81 -12.68 22.30 -5.47
C SER A 81 -12.92 23.65 -4.79
N ASP A 82 -11.91 24.52 -4.73
CA ASP A 82 -12.06 25.87 -4.18
C ASP A 82 -12.56 26.79 -5.31
N PRO A 83 -13.74 27.44 -5.19
CA PRO A 83 -14.31 28.28 -6.25
C PRO A 83 -13.67 29.68 -6.34
N ALA A 84 -12.35 29.78 -6.22
CA ALA A 84 -11.61 31.03 -6.29
C ALA A 84 -10.44 30.95 -7.28
N SER A 85 -10.75 30.93 -8.58
CA SER A 85 -9.85 31.38 -9.65
C SER A 85 -10.64 31.91 -10.82
#